data_AF-A0A225VVF4-F1
#
_entry.id   AF-A0A225VVF4-F1
#
_cell.length_a   1.000
_cell.length_b   1.000
_cell.length_c   1.000
_cell.angle_alpha   90.00
_cell.angle_beta   90.00
_cell.angle_gamma   90.00
#
_symmetry.space_group_name_H-M   'P 1'
#
loop_
_entity.id
_entity.type
_entity.pdbx_description
1 polymer ?
#
loop_
_entity_poly.entity_id
_entity_poly.type
_entity_poly.pdbx_seq_one_letter_code
_entity_poly.pdbx_strand_id
1 'polypeptide(L)'
;MLFPVLSGRLDMVQCIYTNFKKGAMDSAAANGHLTVIRWLHDHGFVCSTNTIDLAATNDHKDVVCWLYSNTPVGCTESAMDRAAIQGHFSVLVYLRESCNAACSPTASSGAAEFGRLAILRRLRLHYPHSFKSPYARTHALLYGWLADIIQLLCGF
;
A
#
# COMPACT_ATOMS: atom_id res chain seq x y z
N MET A 1 5.33 6.23 31.60
CA MET A 1 6.33 6.82 30.67
C MET A 1 7.72 7.06 31.27
N LEU A 2 7.95 7.01 32.60
CA LEU A 2 9.27 7.33 33.21
C LEU A 2 10.17 6.13 33.60
N PHE A 3 9.64 4.90 33.65
CA PHE A 3 10.40 3.71 34.11
C PHE A 3 11.74 3.44 33.40
N PRO A 4 11.86 3.59 32.06
CA PRO A 4 13.14 3.36 31.36
C PRO A 4 14.17 4.46 31.64
N VAL A 5 13.71 5.68 31.85
CA VAL A 5 14.55 6.86 32.15
C VAL A 5 15.13 6.74 33.55
N LEU A 6 14.32 6.32 34.52
CA LEU A 6 14.75 6.11 35.91
C LEU A 6 15.67 4.89 36.09
N SER A 7 15.61 3.91 35.19
CA SER A 7 16.46 2.71 35.21
C SER A 7 17.73 2.83 34.36
N GLY A 8 18.02 4.01 33.79
CA GLY A 8 19.22 4.25 32.99
C GLY A 8 19.29 3.47 31.67
N ARG A 9 18.17 2.88 31.21
CA ARG A 9 18.14 2.03 30.01
C ARG A 9 17.94 2.86 28.75
N LEU A 10 19.04 3.41 28.25
CA LEU A 10 19.09 4.25 27.04
C LEU A 10 18.46 3.56 25.82
N ASP A 11 18.70 2.26 25.64
CA ASP A 11 18.17 1.46 24.52
C ASP A 11 16.64 1.46 24.47
N MET A 12 16.00 1.38 25.64
CA MET A 12 14.54 1.42 25.73
C MET A 12 13.99 2.81 25.40
N VAL A 13 14.67 3.88 25.85
CA VAL A 13 14.28 5.25 25.54
C VAL A 13 14.43 5.53 24.05
N GLN A 14 15.53 5.10 23.43
CA GLN A 14 15.72 5.21 21.98
C GLN A 14 14.70 4.39 21.20
N CYS A 15 14.35 3.18 21.66
CA CYS A 15 13.32 2.36 21.04
C CYS A 15 11.94 3.03 21.08
N ILE A 16 11.53 3.60 22.22
CA ILE A 16 10.26 4.32 22.34
C ILE A 16 10.25 5.54 21.40
N TYR A 17 11.34 6.31 21.40
CA TYR A 17 11.46 7.51 20.58
C TYR A 17 11.42 7.20 19.08
N THR A 18 12.13 6.16 18.63
CA THR A 18 12.13 5.74 17.22
C THR A 18 10.80 5.17 16.77
N ASN A 19 10.11 4.41 17.61
CA ASN A 19 8.76 3.92 17.32
C ASN A 19 7.73 5.05 17.25
N PHE A 20 7.82 6.04 18.13
CA PHE A 20 6.99 7.24 18.05
C PHE A 20 7.20 7.99 16.73
N LYS A 21 8.46 8.17 16.30
CA LYS A 21 8.79 8.80 15.02
C LYS A 21 8.14 8.08 13.83
N LYS A 22 8.25 6.75 13.79
CA LYS A 22 7.62 5.94 12.74
C LYS A 22 6.09 6.06 12.76
N GLY A 23 5.47 5.94 13.93
CA GLY A 23 4.02 6.01 14.08
C GLY A 23 3.41 7.37 13.70
N ALA A 24 4.11 8.46 14.00
CA ALA A 24 3.70 9.81 13.58
C ALA A 24 3.73 9.95 12.05
N MET A 25 4.79 9.45 11.40
CA MET A 25 4.92 9.46 9.94
C MET A 25 3.86 8.60 9.27
N ASP A 26 3.66 7.37 9.75
CA ASP A 26 2.66 6.43 9.25
C ASP A 26 1.24 7.01 9.36
N SER A 27 0.92 7.67 10.47
CA SER A 27 -0.39 8.30 10.67
C SER A 27 -0.61 9.50 9.75
N ALA A 28 0.42 10.33 9.54
CA ALA A 28 0.34 11.44 8.59
C ALA A 28 0.15 10.94 7.15
N ALA A 29 0.85 9.86 6.77
CA ALA A 29 0.74 9.23 5.46
C ALA A 29 -0.63 8.58 5.23
N ALA A 30 -1.17 7.89 6.23
CA ALA A 30 -2.50 7.29 6.17
C ALA A 30 -3.63 8.33 5.99
N ASN A 31 -3.43 9.59 6.40
CA ASN A 31 -4.42 10.66 6.25
C ASN A 31 -4.10 11.65 5.12
N GLY A 32 -3.05 11.40 4.33
CA GLY A 32 -2.71 12.23 3.17
C GLY A 32 -2.13 13.60 3.53
N HIS A 33 -1.58 13.76 4.74
CA HIS A 33 -1.11 15.05 5.23
C HIS A 33 0.31 15.37 4.75
N LEU A 34 0.46 15.64 3.45
CA LEU A 34 1.76 15.87 2.81
C LEU A 34 2.59 16.99 3.47
N THR A 35 1.95 18.08 3.93
CA THR A 35 2.62 19.18 4.63
C THR A 35 3.25 18.73 5.95
N VAL A 36 2.52 17.91 6.71
CA VAL A 36 3.00 17.33 7.97
C VAL A 36 4.14 16.35 7.69
N ILE A 37 4.03 15.52 6.65
CA ILE A 37 5.07 14.56 6.26
C ILE A 37 6.39 15.27 5.93
N ARG A 38 6.34 16.35 5.16
CA ARG A 38 7.52 17.18 4.86
C ARG A 38 8.15 17.71 6.14
N TRP A 39 7.33 18.30 7.00
CA TRP A 39 7.82 18.84 8.28
C TRP A 39 8.45 17.74 9.15
N LEU A 40 7.81 16.58 9.27
CA LEU A 40 8.34 15.45 10.03
C LEU A 40 9.67 14.95 9.46
N HIS A 41 9.76 14.82 8.13
CA HIS A 41 10.97 14.39 7.45
C HIS A 41 12.14 15.36 7.67
N ASP A 42 11.89 16.67 7.55
CA ASP A 42 12.88 17.73 7.79
C ASP A 42 13.41 17.70 9.24
N HIS A 43 12.60 17.21 10.19
CA HIS A 43 12.98 17.02 11.60
C HIS A 43 13.57 15.64 11.90
N GLY A 44 13.98 14.90 10.86
CA GLY A 44 14.66 13.61 10.99
C GLY A 44 13.75 12.49 11.49
N PHE A 45 12.45 12.53 11.16
CA PHE A 45 11.56 11.39 11.35
C PHE A 45 11.79 10.38 10.22
N VAL A 46 11.82 9.11 10.60
CA VAL A 46 12.17 8.03 9.68
C VAL A 46 10.91 7.51 9.00
N CYS A 47 10.98 7.39 7.68
CA CYS A 47 9.93 6.75 6.88
C CYS A 47 10.11 5.24 6.90
N SER A 48 9.01 4.50 6.93
CA SER A 48 9.01 3.05 6.85
C SER A 48 8.31 2.60 5.57
N THR A 49 8.51 1.35 5.15
CA THR A 49 7.77 0.77 4.03
C THR A 49 6.26 0.81 4.27
N ASN A 50 5.85 0.62 5.52
CA ASN A 50 4.46 0.72 5.95
C ASN A 50 3.86 2.12 5.72
N THR A 51 4.69 3.17 5.78
CA THR A 51 4.26 4.54 5.48
C THR A 51 3.74 4.66 4.03
N ILE A 52 4.44 4.08 3.06
CA ILE A 52 4.04 4.07 1.64
C ILE A 52 2.80 3.18 1.46
N ASP A 53 2.79 2.00 2.08
CA ASP A 53 1.66 1.08 2.00
C ASP A 53 0.36 1.72 2.50
N LEU A 54 0.41 2.45 3.61
CA LEU A 54 -0.74 3.17 4.18
C LEU A 54 -1.22 4.32 3.28
N ALA A 55 -0.29 5.11 2.75
CA ALA A 55 -0.63 6.17 1.80
C ALA A 55 -1.29 5.59 0.52
N ALA A 56 -0.75 4.48 0.02
CA ALA A 56 -1.29 3.80 -1.16
C ALA A 56 -2.66 3.19 -0.92
N THR A 57 -2.91 2.70 0.30
CA THR A 57 -4.20 2.12 0.72
C THR A 57 -5.32 3.17 0.75
N ASN A 58 -5.00 4.45 0.98
CA ASN A 58 -5.98 5.52 1.15
C ASN A 58 -5.98 6.53 -0.01
N ASP A 59 -5.48 6.14 -1.19
CA ASP A 59 -5.43 6.95 -2.42
C ASP A 59 -4.58 8.24 -2.34
N HIS A 60 -3.62 8.32 -1.42
CA HIS A 60 -2.78 9.51 -1.25
C HIS A 60 -1.60 9.49 -2.21
N LYS A 61 -1.89 9.61 -3.51
CA LYS A 61 -0.88 9.56 -4.59
C LYS A 61 0.22 10.58 -4.41
N ASP A 62 -0.12 11.81 -4.03
CA ASP A 62 0.83 12.91 -3.78
C ASP A 62 1.83 12.56 -2.66
N VAL A 63 1.34 11.95 -1.58
CA VAL A 63 2.17 11.42 -0.50
C VAL A 63 3.05 10.28 -0.98
N VAL A 64 2.51 9.31 -1.72
CA VAL A 64 3.29 8.19 -2.28
C VAL A 64 4.40 8.71 -3.22
N CYS A 65 4.08 9.66 -4.09
CA CYS A 65 5.04 10.31 -4.98
C CYS A 65 6.18 10.96 -4.20
N TRP A 66 5.82 11.73 -3.17
CA TRP A 66 6.79 12.45 -2.37
C TRP A 66 7.67 11.50 -1.56
N LEU A 67 7.09 10.51 -0.88
CA LEU A 67 7.82 9.52 -0.09
C LEU A 67 8.79 8.72 -0.96
N TYR A 68 8.35 8.25 -2.13
CA TYR A 68 9.21 7.50 -3.03
C TYR A 68 10.39 8.33 -3.57
N SER A 69 10.17 9.62 -3.83
CA SER A 69 11.21 10.49 -4.42
C SER A 69 12.19 11.04 -3.39
N ASN A 70 11.77 11.21 -2.13
CA ASN A 70 12.55 11.89 -1.09
C ASN A 70 13.08 10.93 -0.01
N THR A 71 12.75 9.64 -0.09
CA THR A 71 13.19 8.68 0.92
C THR A 71 13.77 7.44 0.25
N PRO A 72 14.73 6.74 0.89
CA PRO A 72 15.27 5.49 0.36
C PRO A 72 14.30 4.31 0.55
N VAL A 73 13.05 4.57 0.94
CA VAL A 73 12.07 3.54 1.23
C VAL A 73 11.49 3.02 -0.08
N GLY A 74 11.70 1.73 -0.35
CA GLY A 74 11.15 1.05 -1.52
C GLY A 74 9.64 0.81 -1.41
N CYS A 75 8.99 0.63 -2.57
CA CYS A 75 7.60 0.21 -2.64
C CYS A 75 7.52 -1.30 -2.43
N THR A 76 6.52 -1.75 -1.66
CA THR A 76 6.31 -3.18 -1.38
C THR A 76 5.19 -3.76 -2.26
N GLU A 77 5.11 -5.09 -2.30
CA GLU A 77 3.95 -5.79 -2.89
C GLU A 77 2.65 -5.43 -2.15
N SER A 78 2.71 -5.22 -0.83
CA SER A 78 1.55 -4.83 -0.01
C SER A 78 0.94 -3.51 -0.46
N ALA A 79 1.74 -2.50 -0.85
CA ALA A 79 1.22 -1.25 -1.40
C ALA A 79 0.40 -1.50 -2.68
N MET A 80 0.92 -2.34 -3.58
CA MET A 80 0.27 -2.68 -4.85
C MET A 80 -1.02 -3.46 -4.62
N ASP A 81 -0.96 -4.47 -3.76
CA ASP A 81 -2.10 -5.34 -3.44
C ASP A 81 -3.22 -4.54 -2.76
N ARG A 82 -2.88 -3.67 -1.79
CA ARG A 82 -3.87 -2.82 -1.11
C ARG A 82 -4.47 -1.77 -2.03
N ALA A 83 -3.68 -1.14 -2.90
CA ALA A 83 -4.21 -0.23 -3.92
C ALA A 83 -5.17 -0.98 -4.88
N ALA A 84 -4.86 -2.24 -5.22
CA ALA A 84 -5.72 -3.07 -6.04
C ALA A 84 -7.06 -3.42 -5.38
N ILE A 85 -7.02 -3.80 -4.11
CA ILE A 85 -8.21 -4.12 -3.28
C ILE A 85 -9.12 -2.88 -3.18
N GLN A 86 -8.54 -1.73 -2.84
CA GLN A 86 -9.30 -0.52 -2.57
C GLN A 86 -9.80 0.20 -3.84
N GLY A 87 -9.31 -0.17 -5.02
CA GLY A 87 -9.76 0.43 -6.28
C GLY A 87 -8.97 1.67 -6.70
N HIS A 88 -7.82 1.94 -6.08
CA HIS A 88 -7.00 3.14 -6.31
C HIS A 88 -6.14 3.00 -7.58
N PHE A 89 -6.79 3.07 -8.74
CA PHE A 89 -6.16 2.87 -10.05
C PHE A 89 -4.97 3.82 -10.29
N SER A 90 -5.11 5.10 -9.92
CA SER A 90 -4.07 6.12 -10.10
C SER A 90 -2.79 5.82 -9.33
N VAL A 91 -2.93 5.35 -8.08
CA VAL A 91 -1.81 4.92 -7.23
C VAL A 91 -1.20 3.64 -7.78
N LEU A 92 -2.02 2.66 -8.16
CA LEU A 92 -1.56 1.39 -8.73
C LEU A 92 -0.69 1.58 -9.98
N VAL A 93 -1.13 2.46 -10.89
CA VAL A 93 -0.35 2.80 -12.09
C VAL A 93 0.96 3.47 -11.70
N TYR A 94 0.94 4.40 -10.75
CA TYR A 94 2.15 5.09 -10.28
C TYR A 94 3.15 4.13 -9.63
N LEU A 95 2.70 3.22 -8.76
CA LEU A 95 3.54 2.21 -8.10
C LEU A 95 4.19 1.27 -9.11
N ARG A 96 3.48 0.94 -10.20
CA ARG A 96 4.05 0.16 -11.31
C ARG A 96 5.11 0.95 -12.05
N GLU A 97 4.75 2.12 -12.56
CA GLU A 97 5.61 2.89 -13.47
C GLU A 97 6.86 3.43 -12.76
N SER A 98 6.72 3.85 -11.50
CA SER A 98 7.81 4.48 -10.75
C SER A 98 8.62 3.47 -9.96
N CYS A 99 7.96 2.54 -9.24
CA CYS A 99 8.66 1.63 -8.34
C CYS A 99 8.95 0.25 -8.92
N ASN A 100 8.44 -0.08 -10.10
CA ASN A 100 8.38 -1.45 -10.62
C ASN A 100 7.84 -2.45 -9.58
N ALA A 101 6.88 -2.01 -8.75
CA ALA A 101 6.35 -2.83 -7.67
C ALA A 101 5.74 -4.13 -8.24
N ALA A 102 6.05 -5.25 -7.59
CA ALA A 102 5.41 -6.52 -7.88
C ALA A 102 4.00 -6.56 -7.26
N CYS A 103 3.18 -7.50 -7.73
CA CYS A 103 1.88 -7.81 -7.15
C CYS A 103 1.79 -9.29 -6.82
N SER A 104 1.09 -9.60 -5.74
CA SER A 104 0.78 -10.98 -5.36
C SER A 104 -0.59 -11.40 -5.92
N PRO A 105 -0.93 -12.71 -5.88
CA PRO A 105 -2.28 -13.19 -6.21
C PRO A 105 -3.39 -12.59 -5.32
N THR A 106 -3.05 -11.96 -4.19
CA THR A 106 -4.04 -11.28 -3.35
C THR A 106 -4.59 -10.02 -4.03
N ALA A 107 -3.81 -9.33 -4.86
CA ALA A 107 -4.28 -8.19 -5.64
C ALA A 107 -5.46 -8.55 -6.53
N SER A 108 -5.36 -9.64 -7.30
CA SER A 108 -6.46 -10.07 -8.18
C SER A 108 -7.64 -10.66 -7.41
N SER A 109 -7.38 -11.36 -6.31
CA SER A 109 -8.44 -11.91 -5.45
C SER A 109 -9.29 -10.81 -4.82
N GLY A 110 -8.66 -9.83 -4.20
CA GLY A 110 -9.38 -8.75 -3.53
C GLY A 110 -9.96 -7.74 -4.52
N ALA A 111 -9.30 -7.47 -5.66
CA ALA A 111 -9.92 -6.69 -6.72
C ALA A 111 -11.19 -7.38 -7.27
N ALA A 112 -11.22 -8.71 -7.32
CA ALA A 112 -12.42 -9.47 -7.71
C ALA A 112 -13.51 -9.47 -6.63
N GLU A 113 -13.13 -9.51 -5.35
CA GLU A 113 -14.05 -9.40 -4.21
C GLU A 113 -14.81 -8.07 -4.20
N PHE A 114 -14.10 -6.96 -4.42
CA PHE A 114 -14.67 -5.60 -4.39
C PHE A 114 -15.11 -5.07 -5.77
N GLY A 115 -15.14 -5.93 -6.80
CA GLY A 115 -15.68 -5.54 -8.10
C GLY A 115 -14.80 -4.57 -8.91
N ARG A 116 -13.48 -4.53 -8.69
CA ARG A 116 -12.55 -3.55 -9.29
C ARG A 116 -12.14 -3.93 -10.72
N LEU A 117 -13.07 -3.88 -11.66
CA LEU A 117 -12.87 -4.30 -13.05
C LEU A 117 -11.69 -3.61 -13.76
N ALA A 118 -11.53 -2.30 -13.60
CA ALA A 118 -10.44 -1.54 -14.24
C ALA A 118 -9.05 -2.02 -13.78
N ILE A 119 -8.94 -2.35 -12.50
CA ILE A 119 -7.70 -2.87 -11.91
C ILE A 119 -7.45 -4.30 -12.40
N LEU A 120 -8.47 -5.16 -12.40
CA LEU A 120 -8.34 -6.52 -12.92
C LEU A 120 -7.89 -6.55 -14.39
N ARG A 121 -8.42 -5.64 -15.23
CA ARG A 121 -7.94 -5.45 -16.62
C ARG A 121 -6.46 -5.09 -16.67
N ARG A 122 -6.02 -4.13 -15.84
CA ARG A 122 -4.62 -3.70 -15.78
C ARG A 122 -3.70 -4.81 -15.29
N LEU A 123 -4.10 -5.55 -14.25
CA LEU A 123 -3.36 -6.68 -13.70
C LEU A 123 -3.24 -7.81 -14.73
N ARG A 124 -4.31 -8.15 -15.46
CA ARG A 124 -4.28 -9.17 -16.52
C ARG A 124 -3.30 -8.81 -17.64
N LEU A 125 -3.26 -7.53 -18.02
CA LEU A 125 -2.40 -7.04 -19.12
C LEU A 125 -0.91 -7.08 -18.75
N HIS A 126 -0.56 -6.70 -17.53
CA HIS A 126 0.85 -6.51 -17.12
C HIS A 126 1.42 -7.65 -16.27
N TYR A 127 0.58 -8.50 -15.67
CA TYR A 127 0.99 -9.55 -14.73
C TYR A 127 0.19 -10.85 -14.88
N PRO A 128 0.28 -11.55 -16.02
CA PRO A 128 -0.50 -12.76 -16.28
C PRO A 128 -0.22 -13.91 -15.30
N HIS A 129 0.94 -13.92 -14.64
CA HIS A 129 1.30 -14.93 -13.64
C HIS A 129 0.67 -14.64 -12.27
N SER A 130 0.83 -13.42 -11.74
CA SER A 130 0.22 -13.01 -10.47
C SER A 130 -1.30 -12.80 -10.56
N PHE A 131 -1.84 -12.62 -11.77
CA PHE A 131 -3.28 -12.48 -12.00
C PHE A 131 -4.06 -13.77 -11.66
N LYS A 132 -3.46 -14.95 -11.87
CA LYS A 132 -4.12 -16.25 -11.68
C LYS A 132 -4.20 -16.65 -10.20
N SER A 133 -5.10 -16.02 -9.46
CA SER A 133 -5.51 -16.52 -8.16
C SER A 133 -6.65 -17.55 -8.29
N PRO A 134 -6.57 -18.71 -7.62
CA PRO A 134 -7.70 -19.65 -7.56
C PRO A 134 -8.91 -19.04 -6.83
N TYR A 135 -8.70 -18.03 -6.00
CA TYR A 135 -9.74 -17.40 -5.17
C TYR A 135 -10.47 -16.23 -5.84
N ALA A 136 -9.88 -15.62 -6.87
CA ALA A 136 -10.48 -14.46 -7.52
C ALA A 136 -11.87 -14.79 -8.13
N ARG A 137 -12.01 -15.98 -8.73
CA ARG A 137 -13.29 -16.42 -9.30
C ARG A 137 -14.32 -16.71 -8.22
N THR A 138 -13.93 -17.40 -7.15
CA THR A 138 -14.85 -17.77 -6.06
C THR A 138 -15.33 -16.53 -5.31
N HIS A 139 -14.45 -15.53 -5.09
CA HIS A 139 -14.84 -14.26 -4.48
C HIS A 139 -15.75 -13.44 -5.41
N ALA A 140 -15.44 -13.34 -6.71
CA ALA A 140 -16.34 -12.65 -7.65
C ALA A 140 -17.77 -13.23 -7.64
N LEU A 141 -17.90 -14.56 -7.59
CA LEU A 141 -19.18 -15.26 -7.51
C LEU A 141 -19.90 -15.01 -6.18
N LEU A 142 -19.18 -15.11 -5.05
CA LEU A 142 -19.75 -14.95 -3.71
C LEU A 142 -20.37 -13.55 -3.50
N TYR A 143 -19.74 -12.52 -4.06
CA TYR A 143 -20.19 -11.13 -3.92
C TYR A 143 -21.09 -10.66 -5.07
N GLY A 144 -21.48 -11.56 -5.98
CA GLY A 144 -22.51 -11.29 -7.00
C GLY A 144 -22.02 -10.52 -8.24
N TRP A 145 -20.71 -10.53 -8.53
CA TRP A 145 -20.14 -9.91 -9.72
C TRP A 145 -20.24 -10.86 -10.93
N LEU A 146 -21.26 -10.72 -11.78
CA LEU A 146 -21.70 -11.85 -12.62
C LEU A 146 -21.24 -11.87 -14.09
N ALA A 147 -20.97 -10.74 -14.75
CA ALA A 147 -20.66 -10.75 -16.19
C ALA A 147 -19.20 -10.39 -16.49
N ASP A 148 -18.85 -9.10 -16.40
CA ASP A 148 -17.57 -8.62 -16.90
C ASP A 148 -16.35 -9.16 -16.13
N ILE A 149 -16.47 -9.28 -14.81
CA ILE A 149 -15.38 -9.74 -13.94
C ILE A 149 -15.16 -11.25 -14.12
N ILE A 150 -16.22 -12.04 -14.17
CA ILE A 150 -16.12 -13.49 -14.39
C ILE A 150 -15.59 -13.78 -15.80
N GLN A 151 -16.10 -13.10 -16.83
CA GLN A 151 -15.56 -13.22 -18.19
C GLN A 151 -14.06 -12.93 -18.21
N LEU A 152 -13.66 -11.82 -17.57
CA LEU A 152 -12.27 -11.41 -17.50
C LEU A 152 -11.38 -12.39 -16.71
N LEU A 153 -11.91 -13.05 -15.68
CA LEU A 153 -11.18 -14.08 -14.92
C LEU A 153 -11.14 -15.44 -15.65
N CYS A 154 -12.12 -15.72 -16.50
CA CYS A 154 -12.22 -16.97 -17.26
C CYS A 154 -11.45 -16.96 -18.58
N GLY A 155 -11.07 -15.78 -19.09
CA GLY A 155 -10.22 -15.69 -20.27
C GLY A 155 -10.95 -15.59 -21.61
N PHE A 156 -12.29 -15.53 -21.60
CA PHE A 156 -13.13 -15.37 -22.78
C PHE A 156 -13.10 -13.95 -23.35
#